data_AF-A0A8J6PXU8-F1
#
_entry.id   AF-A0A8J6PXU8-F1
#
_cell.length_a   1.000
_cell.length_b   1.000
_cell.length_c   1.000
_cell.angle_alpha   90.00
_cell.angle_beta   90.00
_cell.angle_gamma   90.00
#
_symmetry.space_group_name_H-M   'P 1'
#
loop_
_entity.id
_entity.type
_entity.pdbx_description
1 polymer ?
#
loop_
_entity_poly.entity_id
_entity_poly.type
_entity_poly.pdbx_seq_one_letter_code
_entity_poly.pdbx_strand_id
1 'polypeptide(L)'
;MLLYTTLVVRQKEAPYYHAKLGVEKILPGPTHDKYKEYQFNVVKELCSNYGKVDVFWFDASWWGGMFTADMWDSEALTRMIRKLQPGIIINNRASIPGDFDTPEQKIGMYQERPWESCITLTHSWSYSGTPPKSKEKIIKMITSTACGNGNMLLSWGSQWNGAFDDTEVERLEDVGQWMKTYGQSIYNTKGGPWYPQKWGGSTYEDKTIYLHITDKSLNSLKLPAIASKIKKAQVLTGGKISFTQNKSEIVFNLSKANKSEETIIIELTCKKIITEMTGDAMSNSLFSDPLYGHVISDNATFTISSQSQEDDSSFHNLLFSNKLFNSPFAFHSKEEKEAFAIIDLGKNYHVKGLDIFNQKHYLTKDFNFSVSVSIDGENWNKIEDKKGSFYHWEVPVTQFNAGIELPGIKGRYIKVSVESSSTAALHLKKLQVYGSEINE
;
A
#
# COMPACT_ATOMS: atom_id res chain seq x y z
N MET A 1 -22.33 5.45 -23.12
CA MET A 1 -22.76 4.26 -23.88
C MET A 1 -22.08 3.06 -23.26
N LEU A 2 -22.80 2.27 -22.45
CA LEU A 2 -22.19 1.14 -21.73
C LEU A 2 -21.84 0.04 -22.74
N LEU A 3 -20.54 -0.27 -22.84
CA LEU A 3 -19.89 -1.16 -23.83
C LEU A 3 -20.09 -2.66 -23.55
N TYR A 4 -20.93 -3.02 -22.59
CA TYR A 4 -21.08 -4.39 -22.09
C TYR A 4 -22.53 -4.85 -22.30
N THR A 5 -22.78 -5.56 -23.39
CA THR A 5 -24.14 -5.94 -23.79
C THR A 5 -24.65 -7.25 -23.18
N THR A 6 -23.87 -7.97 -22.38
CA THR A 6 -24.24 -9.37 -22.07
C THR A 6 -24.08 -9.84 -20.62
N LEU A 7 -23.45 -9.09 -19.71
CA LEU A 7 -23.05 -9.65 -18.39
C LEU A 7 -23.39 -8.76 -17.19
N VAL A 8 -24.18 -7.70 -17.39
CA VAL A 8 -24.70 -6.86 -16.32
C VAL A 8 -26.23 -6.87 -16.33
N VAL A 9 -26.83 -6.87 -15.14
CA VAL A 9 -28.28 -6.76 -14.95
C VAL A 9 -28.59 -5.30 -14.69
N ARG A 10 -29.50 -4.73 -15.49
CA ARG A 10 -30.01 -3.38 -15.27
C ARG A 10 -30.98 -3.38 -14.09
N GLN A 11 -30.84 -2.44 -13.17
CA GLN A 11 -31.74 -2.25 -12.02
C GLN A 11 -32.37 -0.85 -12.03
N LYS A 12 -33.48 -0.71 -11.28
CA LYS A 12 -34.31 0.51 -11.29
C LYS A 12 -33.67 1.68 -10.54
N GLU A 13 -32.79 1.40 -9.59
CA GLU A 13 -32.16 2.40 -8.72
C GLU A 13 -30.64 2.34 -8.85
N ALA A 14 -29.98 3.43 -8.46
CA ALA A 14 -28.53 3.50 -8.53
C ALA A 14 -27.85 2.52 -7.55
N PRO A 15 -26.78 1.82 -7.95
CA PRO A 15 -26.16 1.86 -9.27
C PRO A 15 -27.01 1.11 -10.30
N TYR A 16 -27.36 1.72 -11.43
CA TYR A 16 -28.35 1.16 -12.39
C TYR A 16 -27.95 -0.17 -13.06
N TYR A 17 -26.76 -0.69 -12.78
CA TYR A 17 -26.23 -1.93 -13.33
C TYR A 17 -25.45 -2.69 -12.25
N HIS A 18 -25.62 -4.01 -12.17
CA HIS A 18 -24.76 -4.90 -11.38
C HIS A 18 -24.26 -6.07 -12.23
N ALA A 19 -23.09 -6.62 -11.91
CA ALA A 19 -22.55 -7.80 -12.60
C ALA A 19 -23.44 -9.02 -12.36
N LYS A 20 -23.73 -9.80 -13.41
CA LYS A 20 -24.50 -11.04 -13.30
C LYS A 20 -23.68 -12.06 -12.48
N LEU A 21 -24.20 -12.45 -11.32
CA LEU A 21 -23.59 -13.48 -10.45
C LEU A 21 -23.41 -14.79 -11.22
N GLY A 22 -22.25 -15.45 -11.06
CA GLY A 22 -21.92 -16.73 -11.72
C GLY A 22 -21.23 -16.61 -13.08
N VAL A 23 -20.78 -15.42 -13.48
CA VAL A 23 -19.96 -15.21 -14.69
C VAL A 23 -18.48 -15.17 -14.30
N GLU A 24 -17.71 -16.16 -14.74
CA GLU A 24 -16.25 -16.24 -14.45
C GLU A 24 -15.42 -15.23 -15.25
N LYS A 25 -15.92 -14.72 -16.38
CA LYS A 25 -15.20 -13.80 -17.26
C LYS A 25 -16.11 -12.77 -17.91
N ILE A 26 -15.80 -11.50 -17.74
CA ILE A 26 -16.45 -10.40 -18.46
C ILE A 26 -15.92 -10.38 -19.90
N LEU A 27 -16.81 -10.51 -20.89
CA LEU A 27 -16.46 -10.42 -22.31
C LEU A 27 -16.88 -9.07 -22.89
N PRO A 28 -16.02 -8.43 -23.71
CA PRO A 28 -16.37 -7.19 -24.38
C PRO A 28 -17.48 -7.39 -25.41
N GLY A 29 -18.30 -6.36 -25.64
CA GLY A 29 -19.33 -6.37 -26.68
C GLY A 29 -18.76 -6.30 -28.11
N PRO A 30 -19.58 -6.53 -29.15
CA PRO A 30 -19.14 -6.61 -30.55
C PRO A 30 -18.57 -5.29 -31.11
N THR A 31 -18.79 -4.16 -30.44
CA THR A 31 -18.28 -2.84 -30.87
C THR A 31 -17.02 -2.41 -30.10
N HIS A 32 -16.50 -3.24 -29.21
CA HIS A 32 -15.38 -2.89 -28.35
C HIS A 32 -14.09 -2.61 -29.10
N ASP A 33 -13.81 -3.33 -30.19
CA ASP A 33 -12.64 -3.06 -31.03
C ASP A 33 -12.69 -1.66 -31.66
N LYS A 34 -13.88 -1.14 -32.00
CA LYS A 34 -14.04 0.24 -32.47
C LYS A 34 -13.70 1.26 -31.38
N TYR A 35 -14.02 0.94 -30.12
CA TYR A 35 -13.64 1.78 -28.99
C TYR A 35 -12.13 1.76 -28.76
N LYS A 36 -11.49 0.58 -28.85
CA LYS A 36 -10.01 0.51 -28.78
C LYS A 36 -9.37 1.33 -29.87
N GLU A 37 -9.85 1.24 -31.12
CA GLU A 37 -9.34 2.08 -32.21
C GLU A 37 -9.47 3.59 -31.89
N TYR A 38 -10.64 4.01 -31.42
CA TYR A 38 -10.87 5.39 -30.96
C TYR A 38 -9.90 5.78 -29.83
N GLN A 39 -9.73 4.93 -28.82
CA GLN A 39 -8.81 5.15 -27.69
C GLN A 39 -7.37 5.33 -28.19
N PHE A 40 -6.89 4.46 -29.08
CA PHE A 40 -5.54 4.58 -29.66
C PHE A 40 -5.37 5.91 -30.42
N ASN A 41 -6.38 6.33 -31.19
CA ASN A 41 -6.33 7.58 -31.93
C ASN A 41 -6.27 8.80 -30.99
N VAL A 42 -7.10 8.84 -29.94
CA VAL A 42 -7.09 9.93 -28.95
C VAL A 42 -5.78 9.98 -28.18
N VAL A 43 -5.28 8.84 -27.70
CA VAL A 43 -4.00 8.77 -26.98
C VAL A 43 -2.84 9.20 -27.87
N LYS A 44 -2.85 8.80 -29.15
CA LYS A 44 -1.86 9.24 -30.13
C LYS A 44 -1.90 10.75 -30.34
N GLU A 45 -3.09 11.33 -30.43
CA GLU A 45 -3.29 12.77 -30.55
C GLU A 45 -2.69 13.53 -29.35
N LEU A 46 -3.05 13.10 -28.13
CA LEU A 46 -2.51 13.66 -26.88
C LEU A 46 -0.98 13.60 -26.84
N CYS A 47 -0.41 12.47 -27.27
CA CYS A 47 1.03 12.24 -27.28
C CYS A 47 1.75 12.85 -28.50
N SER A 48 1.07 13.52 -29.43
CA SER A 48 1.70 14.11 -30.63
C SER A 48 1.50 15.61 -30.73
N ASN A 49 0.38 16.14 -30.23
CA ASN A 49 -0.05 17.51 -30.53
C ASN A 49 0.11 18.50 -29.37
N TYR A 50 0.46 18.02 -28.16
CA TYR A 50 0.54 18.85 -26.94
C TYR A 50 1.98 19.07 -26.46
N GLY A 51 2.97 18.85 -27.32
CA GLY A 51 4.39 18.98 -26.98
C GLY A 51 4.89 17.79 -26.15
N LYS A 52 5.81 18.05 -25.22
CA LYS A 52 6.34 17.02 -24.32
C LYS A 52 5.31 16.72 -23.22
N VAL A 53 4.98 15.44 -23.06
CA VAL A 53 4.10 14.95 -21.98
C VAL A 53 4.95 14.10 -21.04
N ASP A 54 5.08 14.54 -19.79
CA ASP A 54 5.93 13.85 -18.79
C ASP A 54 5.21 12.67 -18.12
N VAL A 55 3.89 12.74 -17.95
CA VAL A 55 3.07 11.73 -17.27
C VAL A 55 1.82 11.39 -18.09
N PHE A 56 1.54 10.10 -18.29
CA PHE A 56 0.25 9.63 -18.77
C PHE A 56 -0.48 8.87 -17.66
N TRP A 57 -1.60 9.42 -17.18
CA TRP A 57 -2.32 8.90 -16.01
C TRP A 57 -3.64 8.24 -16.45
N PHE A 58 -3.69 6.91 -16.52
CA PHE A 58 -4.90 6.18 -16.88
C PHE A 58 -5.89 6.08 -15.72
N ASP A 59 -7.20 6.10 -16.01
CA ASP A 59 -8.25 5.86 -15.02
C ASP A 59 -9.52 5.28 -15.66
N ALA A 60 -10.21 4.27 -15.12
CA ALA A 60 -9.72 3.22 -14.23
C ALA A 60 -9.71 1.92 -15.04
N SER A 61 -8.65 1.69 -15.81
CA SER A 61 -8.47 0.44 -16.55
C SER A 61 -8.12 -0.73 -15.62
N TRP A 62 -7.95 -0.50 -14.31
CA TRP A 62 -7.88 -1.50 -13.24
C TRP A 62 -8.77 -1.09 -12.05
N TRP A 63 -9.86 -1.86 -11.80
CA TRP A 63 -10.66 -1.80 -10.56
C TRP A 63 -10.74 -3.22 -10.01
N GLY A 64 -9.69 -3.67 -9.32
CA GLY A 64 -9.68 -4.99 -8.71
C GLY A 64 -9.80 -6.17 -9.68
N GLY A 65 -9.22 -6.04 -10.88
CA GLY A 65 -9.35 -7.05 -11.94
C GLY A 65 -10.64 -6.96 -12.77
N MET A 66 -11.50 -5.96 -12.53
CA MET A 66 -12.72 -5.71 -13.33
C MET A 66 -12.43 -5.54 -14.82
N PHE A 67 -11.28 -4.98 -15.18
CA PHE A 67 -10.82 -4.93 -16.57
C PHE A 67 -9.40 -5.48 -16.68
N THR A 68 -9.14 -6.26 -17.73
CA THR A 68 -7.83 -6.86 -17.98
C THR A 68 -7.02 -6.01 -18.98
N ALA A 69 -5.70 -6.22 -19.03
CA ALA A 69 -4.85 -5.56 -20.01
C ALA A 69 -5.35 -5.76 -21.46
N ASP A 70 -5.82 -6.97 -21.78
CA ASP A 70 -6.33 -7.32 -23.11
C ASP A 70 -7.60 -6.53 -23.49
N MET A 71 -8.42 -6.14 -22.51
CA MET A 71 -9.60 -5.32 -22.79
C MET A 71 -9.21 -3.95 -23.34
N TRP A 72 -8.04 -3.42 -23.00
CA TRP A 72 -7.62 -2.10 -23.47
C TRP A 72 -6.50 -2.16 -24.50
N ASP A 73 -6.02 -3.36 -24.82
CA ASP A 73 -4.73 -3.60 -25.50
C ASP A 73 -3.62 -2.75 -24.87
N SER A 74 -3.57 -2.79 -23.53
CA SER A 74 -2.74 -1.89 -22.72
C SER A 74 -1.27 -1.97 -23.10
N GLU A 75 -0.77 -3.15 -23.44
CA GLU A 75 0.62 -3.30 -23.84
C GLU A 75 0.92 -2.57 -25.15
N ALA A 76 0.11 -2.74 -26.20
CA ALA A 76 0.35 -2.06 -27.47
C ALA A 76 0.15 -0.55 -27.32
N LEU A 77 -0.82 -0.13 -26.52
CA LEU A 77 -1.05 1.28 -26.20
C LEU A 77 0.15 1.89 -25.48
N THR A 78 0.67 1.23 -24.44
CA THR A 78 1.86 1.68 -23.71
C THR A 78 3.10 1.72 -24.61
N ARG A 79 3.29 0.73 -25.50
CA ARG A 79 4.38 0.76 -26.49
C ARG A 79 4.26 1.95 -27.44
N MET A 80 3.03 2.25 -27.90
CA MET A 80 2.78 3.42 -28.74
C MET A 80 3.09 4.72 -28.00
N ILE A 81 2.59 4.89 -26.77
CA ILE A 81 2.84 6.07 -25.92
C ILE A 81 4.36 6.29 -25.76
N ARG A 82 5.10 5.26 -25.36
CA ARG A 82 6.57 5.36 -25.14
C ARG A 82 7.35 5.63 -26.42
N LYS A 83 6.84 5.20 -27.58
CA LYS A 83 7.43 5.53 -28.89
C LYS A 83 7.23 7.01 -29.23
N LEU A 84 6.05 7.56 -28.94
CA LEU A 84 5.71 8.96 -29.24
C LEU A 84 6.35 9.93 -28.24
N GLN A 85 6.43 9.52 -26.96
CA GLN A 85 6.94 10.33 -25.85
C GLN A 85 8.04 9.55 -25.10
N PRO A 86 9.28 9.50 -25.62
CA PRO A 86 10.39 8.86 -24.91
C PRO A 86 10.62 9.50 -23.53
N GLY A 87 10.63 8.68 -22.49
CA GLY A 87 10.83 9.12 -21.10
C GLY A 87 9.56 9.46 -20.32
N ILE A 88 8.37 9.35 -20.94
CA ILE A 88 7.09 9.48 -20.24
C ILE A 88 6.94 8.38 -19.17
N ILE A 89 6.36 8.75 -18.02
CA ILE A 89 5.98 7.81 -16.97
C ILE A 89 4.47 7.55 -16.98
N ILE A 90 4.08 6.32 -16.68
CA ILE A 90 2.71 5.83 -16.78
C ILE A 90 2.32 5.14 -15.47
N ASN A 91 1.13 5.43 -14.94
CA ASN A 91 0.65 4.80 -13.72
C ASN A 91 0.27 3.31 -13.91
N ASN A 92 0.05 2.59 -12.80
CA ASN A 92 -0.33 1.17 -12.79
C ASN A 92 -1.82 0.89 -13.11
N ARG A 93 -2.57 1.89 -13.62
CA ARG A 93 -4.02 1.79 -13.81
C ARG A 93 -4.44 1.29 -15.19
N ALA A 94 -3.51 0.97 -16.08
CA ALA A 94 -3.80 0.33 -17.36
C ALA A 94 -3.92 -1.21 -17.27
N SER A 95 -4.14 -1.78 -16.07
CA SER A 95 -4.08 -3.24 -15.83
C SER A 95 -2.77 -3.92 -16.24
N ILE A 96 -1.71 -3.13 -16.31
CA ILE A 96 -0.31 -3.54 -16.39
C ILE A 96 0.46 -2.77 -15.31
N PRO A 97 1.65 -3.23 -14.88
CA PRO A 97 2.32 -2.65 -13.72
C PRO A 97 2.64 -1.15 -13.82
N GLY A 98 2.86 -0.61 -15.02
CA GLY A 98 3.27 0.78 -15.21
C GLY A 98 4.64 1.09 -14.59
N ASP A 99 4.91 2.37 -14.37
CA ASP A 99 6.15 2.90 -13.76
C ASP A 99 5.99 3.17 -12.27
N PHE A 100 4.77 3.49 -11.80
CA PHE A 100 4.50 3.81 -10.40
C PHE A 100 3.10 3.37 -9.93
N ASP A 101 2.98 3.11 -8.63
CA ASP A 101 1.72 2.72 -7.98
C ASP A 101 0.88 3.94 -7.55
N THR A 102 -0.45 3.79 -7.49
CA THR A 102 -1.37 4.92 -7.19
C THR A 102 -2.29 4.69 -5.98
N PRO A 103 -1.81 4.82 -4.73
CA PRO A 103 -2.67 4.77 -3.56
C PRO A 103 -3.67 5.96 -3.57
N GLU A 104 -4.95 5.69 -3.77
CA GLU A 104 -5.96 6.74 -3.88
C GLU A 104 -6.58 7.11 -2.54
N GLN A 105 -6.76 8.41 -2.25
CA GLN A 105 -7.37 8.95 -1.02
C GLN A 105 -6.71 8.50 0.30
N LYS A 106 -5.54 7.85 0.23
CA LYS A 106 -4.71 7.44 1.35
C LYS A 106 -3.24 7.66 1.03
N ILE A 107 -2.44 7.88 2.06
CA ILE A 107 -0.98 7.96 1.92
C ILE A 107 -0.43 6.53 1.84
N GLY A 108 0.37 6.26 0.80
CA GLY A 108 1.08 4.99 0.65
C GLY A 108 2.06 4.73 1.80
N MET A 109 2.42 3.45 1.98
CA MET A 109 3.50 3.06 2.87
C MET A 109 4.86 3.28 2.20
N TYR A 110 5.95 3.11 2.97
CA TYR A 110 7.29 3.14 2.39
C TYR A 110 7.44 2.08 1.30
N GLN A 111 7.91 2.50 0.12
CA GLN A 111 8.18 1.59 -0.98
C GLN A 111 9.47 2.01 -1.71
N GLU A 112 10.21 1.01 -2.19
CA GLU A 112 11.34 1.23 -3.11
C GLU A 112 10.85 1.50 -4.53
N ARG A 113 9.70 0.90 -4.90
CA ARG A 113 9.02 1.19 -6.16
C ARG A 113 8.41 2.59 -6.08
N PRO A 114 8.57 3.43 -7.12
CA PRO A 114 7.91 4.73 -7.17
C PRO A 114 6.40 4.58 -6.97
N TRP A 115 5.80 5.48 -6.20
CA TRP A 115 4.37 5.56 -6.02
C TRP A 115 3.91 7.00 -5.84
N GLU A 116 2.66 7.26 -6.19
CA GLU A 116 2.04 8.58 -6.06
C GLU A 116 0.66 8.46 -5.44
N SER A 117 0.48 9.05 -4.26
CA SER A 117 -0.84 9.17 -3.66
C SER A 117 -1.62 10.31 -4.31
N CYS A 118 -2.73 9.98 -4.97
CA CYS A 118 -3.69 10.98 -5.42
C CYS A 118 -4.70 11.27 -4.31
N ILE A 119 -4.75 12.52 -3.86
CA ILE A 119 -5.54 12.99 -2.72
C ILE A 119 -6.34 14.21 -3.12
N THR A 120 -7.62 14.28 -2.77
CA THR A 120 -8.46 15.46 -3.00
C THR A 120 -8.07 16.60 -2.05
N LEU A 121 -8.18 17.86 -2.47
CA LEU A 121 -8.05 19.02 -1.58
C LEU A 121 -9.25 19.11 -0.63
N THR A 122 -10.44 18.82 -1.15
CA THR A 122 -11.72 18.78 -0.42
C THR A 122 -12.15 17.31 -0.20
N HIS A 123 -13.45 17.02 -0.16
CA HIS A 123 -13.97 15.64 -0.12
C HIS A 123 -14.28 15.05 -1.51
N SER A 124 -14.05 15.80 -2.59
CA SER A 124 -14.37 15.43 -3.97
C SER A 124 -13.21 15.72 -4.92
N TRP A 125 -13.14 14.97 -6.03
CA TRP A 125 -12.17 15.20 -7.11
C TRP A 125 -12.45 16.49 -7.88
N SER A 126 -13.73 16.76 -8.15
CA SER A 126 -14.22 17.99 -8.78
C SER A 126 -14.72 18.98 -7.73
N TYR A 127 -14.80 20.26 -8.12
CA TYR A 127 -15.36 21.32 -7.28
C TYR A 127 -16.76 20.95 -6.76
N SER A 128 -16.95 21.08 -5.45
CA SER A 128 -18.20 20.75 -4.76
C SER A 128 -18.67 21.83 -3.79
N GLY A 129 -17.95 22.95 -3.67
CA GLY A 129 -18.23 24.00 -2.69
C GLY A 129 -18.01 23.56 -1.23
N THR A 130 -17.29 22.45 -1.00
CA THR A 130 -16.94 21.98 0.35
C THR A 130 -15.62 22.59 0.79
N PRO A 131 -15.45 22.94 2.08
CA PRO A 131 -14.20 23.53 2.55
C PRO A 131 -12.97 22.64 2.30
N PRO A 132 -11.80 23.21 2.01
CA PRO A 132 -10.58 22.44 1.82
C PRO A 132 -10.08 21.85 3.15
N LYS A 133 -9.30 20.78 3.07
CA LYS A 133 -8.54 20.23 4.21
C LYS A 133 -7.70 21.34 4.86
N SER A 134 -7.49 21.25 6.18
CA SER A 134 -6.66 22.24 6.89
C SER A 134 -5.20 22.20 6.43
N LYS A 135 -4.50 23.34 6.54
CA LYS A 135 -3.07 23.46 6.24
C LYS A 135 -2.25 22.40 6.98
N GLU A 136 -2.49 22.22 8.28
CA GLU A 136 -1.82 21.20 9.10
C GLU A 136 -2.02 19.78 8.55
N LYS A 137 -3.24 19.44 8.11
CA LYS A 137 -3.52 18.14 7.51
C LYS A 137 -2.76 17.95 6.20
N ILE A 138 -2.72 18.97 5.34
CA ILE A 138 -2.00 18.92 4.06
C ILE A 138 -0.49 18.78 4.29
N ILE A 139 0.11 19.57 5.18
CA ILE A 139 1.54 19.48 5.52
C ILE A 139 1.87 18.08 6.05
N LYS A 140 1.04 17.55 6.96
CA LYS A 140 1.25 16.19 7.48
C LYS A 140 1.20 15.13 6.37
N MET A 141 0.31 15.29 5.38
CA MET A 141 0.24 14.38 4.23
C MET A 141 1.49 14.51 3.34
N ILE A 142 1.96 15.73 3.05
CA ILE A 142 3.19 15.97 2.28
C ILE A 142 4.39 15.31 2.94
N THR A 143 4.63 15.57 4.22
CA THR A 143 5.79 15.03 4.94
C THR A 143 5.71 13.51 5.08
N SER A 144 4.53 12.97 5.38
CA SER A 144 4.33 11.51 5.45
C SER A 144 4.62 10.84 4.11
N THR A 145 4.20 11.46 3.01
CA THR A 145 4.43 10.94 1.65
C THR A 145 5.90 10.93 1.28
N ALA A 146 6.60 12.05 1.53
CA ALA A 146 8.04 12.14 1.29
C ALA A 146 8.84 11.13 2.15
N CYS A 147 8.46 10.97 3.43
CA CYS A 147 9.08 9.97 4.30
C CYS A 147 8.79 8.52 3.85
N GLY A 148 7.65 8.29 3.20
CA GLY A 148 7.29 7.03 2.55
C GLY A 148 7.95 6.82 1.18
N ASN A 149 8.90 7.68 0.79
CA ASN A 149 9.61 7.60 -0.48
C ASN A 149 8.67 7.66 -1.71
N GLY A 150 7.60 8.45 -1.62
CA GLY A 150 6.61 8.61 -2.69
C GLY A 150 6.27 10.06 -3.00
N ASN A 151 5.42 10.23 -4.00
CA ASN A 151 4.87 11.51 -4.45
C ASN A 151 3.44 11.71 -3.96
N MET A 152 3.02 12.97 -3.84
CA MET A 152 1.63 13.32 -3.55
C MET A 152 1.09 14.20 -4.66
N LEU A 153 0.00 13.76 -5.29
CA LEU A 153 -0.80 14.53 -6.23
C LEU A 153 -2.04 15.07 -5.50
N LEU A 154 -2.07 16.37 -5.24
CA LEU A 154 -3.20 17.05 -4.59
C LEU A 154 -4.18 17.56 -5.65
N SER A 155 -5.34 16.91 -5.76
CA SER A 155 -6.39 17.25 -6.72
C SER A 155 -7.28 18.38 -6.22
N TRP A 156 -7.56 19.32 -7.10
CA TRP A 156 -8.55 20.40 -6.93
C TRP A 156 -9.11 20.74 -8.30
N GLY A 157 -10.23 21.45 -8.36
CA GLY A 157 -10.92 21.70 -9.61
C GLY A 157 -11.57 23.08 -9.65
N SER A 158 -11.66 23.64 -10.86
CA SER A 158 -12.36 24.90 -11.06
C SER A 158 -13.87 24.71 -10.91
N GLN A 159 -14.55 25.81 -10.61
CA GLN A 159 -15.98 25.98 -10.78
C GLN A 159 -16.38 25.79 -12.25
N TRP A 160 -17.69 25.67 -12.51
CA TRP A 160 -18.26 25.49 -13.85
C TRP A 160 -17.90 26.60 -14.84
N ASN A 161 -17.57 27.80 -14.34
CA ASN A 161 -17.17 28.97 -15.14
C ASN A 161 -15.65 29.06 -15.34
N GLY A 162 -14.87 28.08 -14.86
CA GLY A 162 -13.41 28.04 -14.95
C GLY A 162 -12.67 28.83 -13.85
N ALA A 163 -13.37 29.51 -12.95
CA ALA A 163 -12.75 30.18 -11.79
C ALA A 163 -12.40 29.15 -10.69
N PHE A 164 -11.35 29.40 -9.92
CA PHE A 164 -11.08 28.65 -8.69
C PHE A 164 -11.82 29.27 -7.51
N ASP A 165 -12.08 28.49 -6.46
CA ASP A 165 -12.65 29.01 -5.22
C ASP A 165 -11.57 29.72 -4.39
N ASP A 166 -11.85 30.92 -3.90
CA ASP A 166 -10.87 31.75 -3.18
C ASP A 166 -10.37 31.04 -1.90
N THR A 167 -11.21 30.27 -1.22
CA THR A 167 -10.83 29.53 -0.01
C THR A 167 -9.87 28.38 -0.34
N GLU A 168 -10.09 27.70 -1.47
CA GLU A 168 -9.17 26.66 -1.98
C GLU A 168 -7.83 27.27 -2.39
N VAL A 169 -7.83 28.43 -3.05
CA VAL A 169 -6.63 29.18 -3.43
C VAL A 169 -5.84 29.60 -2.19
N GLU A 170 -6.47 30.30 -1.25
CA GLU A 170 -5.84 30.73 0.01
C GLU A 170 -5.19 29.56 0.76
N ARG A 171 -5.88 28.40 0.81
CA ARG A 171 -5.32 27.19 1.45
C ARG A 171 -4.07 26.68 0.72
N LEU A 172 -4.04 26.72 -0.61
CA LEU A 172 -2.88 26.28 -1.37
C LEU A 172 -1.72 27.29 -1.27
N GLU A 173 -2.01 28.59 -1.18
CA GLU A 173 -1.00 29.62 -0.92
C GLU A 173 -0.37 29.46 0.47
N ASP A 174 -1.17 29.17 1.50
CA ASP A 174 -0.72 28.82 2.85
C ASP A 174 0.27 27.65 2.85
N VAL A 175 -0.05 26.59 2.09
CA VAL A 175 0.80 25.41 1.91
C VAL A 175 2.06 25.78 1.12
N GLY A 176 1.91 26.59 0.07
CA GLY A 176 3.02 27.11 -0.73
C GLY A 176 4.01 27.93 0.10
N GLN A 177 3.53 28.72 1.05
CA GLN A 177 4.39 29.49 1.97
C GLN A 177 5.16 28.56 2.92
N TRP A 178 4.55 27.47 3.38
CA TRP A 178 5.27 26.45 4.13
C TRP A 178 6.33 25.75 3.25
N MET A 179 5.99 25.39 2.01
CA MET A 179 6.93 24.78 1.06
C MET A 179 8.12 25.69 0.72
N LYS A 180 7.95 27.02 0.68
CA LYS A 180 9.09 27.94 0.49
C LYS A 180 10.12 27.86 1.62
N THR A 181 9.66 27.67 2.85
CA THR A 181 10.53 27.60 4.04
C THR A 181 11.14 26.21 4.22
N TYR A 182 10.34 25.16 4.02
CA TYR A 182 10.69 23.79 4.37
C TYR A 182 10.91 22.88 3.15
N GLY A 183 10.71 23.34 1.93
CA GLY A 183 10.72 22.50 0.72
C GLY A 183 12.02 21.76 0.46
N GLN A 184 13.17 22.23 0.96
CA GLN A 184 14.45 21.50 0.87
C GLN A 184 14.43 20.17 1.62
N SER A 185 13.54 19.97 2.60
CA SER A 185 13.36 18.68 3.27
C SER A 185 12.40 17.74 2.54
N ILE A 186 11.93 18.13 1.34
CA ILE A 186 10.98 17.39 0.52
C ILE A 186 11.56 17.17 -0.89
N TYR A 187 11.86 18.25 -1.61
CA TYR A 187 12.34 18.20 -2.99
C TYR A 187 13.73 17.55 -3.08
N ASN A 188 13.93 16.70 -4.09
CA ASN A 188 15.19 15.96 -4.35
C ASN A 188 15.67 15.07 -3.19
N THR A 189 14.81 14.80 -2.22
CA THR A 189 15.10 13.87 -1.13
C THR A 189 14.60 12.46 -1.45
N LYS A 190 15.11 11.48 -0.71
CA LYS A 190 14.54 10.13 -0.61
C LYS A 190 13.98 9.90 0.79
N GLY A 191 13.00 9.02 0.92
CA GLY A 191 12.54 8.58 2.24
C GLY A 191 13.65 7.82 2.98
N GLY A 192 13.87 8.15 4.26
CA GLY A 192 14.90 7.53 5.11
C GLY A 192 15.87 8.51 5.77
N PRO A 193 16.93 8.01 6.44
CA PRO A 193 17.29 6.59 6.56
C PRO A 193 16.43 5.82 7.56
N TRP A 194 15.67 6.49 8.42
CA TRP A 194 14.72 5.80 9.29
C TRP A 194 13.37 5.69 8.61
N TYR A 195 12.82 4.49 8.61
CA TYR A 195 11.48 4.26 8.14
C TYR A 195 10.46 5.11 8.91
N PRO A 196 9.35 5.52 8.27
CA PRO A 196 8.25 6.19 8.96
C PRO A 196 7.77 5.40 10.18
N GLN A 197 7.44 6.11 11.25
CA GLN A 197 7.01 5.59 12.56
C GLN A 197 5.95 6.52 13.17
N LYS A 198 5.40 6.18 14.36
CA LYS A 198 4.39 7.02 15.04
C LYS A 198 4.88 8.45 15.33
N TRP A 199 6.19 8.62 15.54
CA TRP A 199 6.79 9.92 15.82
C TRP A 199 6.85 10.83 14.57
N GLY A 200 6.76 10.25 13.37
CA GLY A 200 6.97 10.93 12.11
C GLY A 200 7.84 10.10 11.17
N GLY A 201 8.75 10.73 10.43
CA GLY A 201 9.65 10.02 9.54
C GLY A 201 10.90 10.82 9.20
N SER A 202 11.69 10.31 8.27
CA SER A 202 12.87 11.02 7.79
C SER A 202 12.96 11.03 6.27
N THR A 203 13.65 12.03 5.77
CA THR A 203 14.07 12.15 4.37
C THR A 203 15.55 12.47 4.34
N TYR A 204 16.24 12.15 3.25
CA TYR A 204 17.66 12.45 3.13
C TYR A 204 18.08 12.77 1.70
N GLU A 205 19.15 13.54 1.59
CA GLU A 205 19.89 13.82 0.36
C GLU A 205 21.39 13.81 0.72
N ASP A 206 22.17 12.92 0.09
CA ASP A 206 23.60 12.74 0.34
C ASP A 206 23.98 12.63 1.83
N LYS A 207 24.51 13.72 2.41
CA LYS A 207 25.02 13.80 3.79
C LYS A 207 24.04 14.52 4.73
N THR A 208 22.88 14.91 4.24
CA THR A 208 21.89 15.68 4.98
C THR A 208 20.67 14.80 5.22
N ILE A 209 20.19 14.78 6.46
CA ILE A 209 18.95 14.10 6.84
C ILE A 209 18.01 15.13 7.44
N TYR A 210 16.74 15.06 7.10
CA TYR A 210 15.68 15.83 7.72
C TYR A 210 14.75 14.90 8.49
N LEU A 211 14.66 15.09 9.80
CA LEU A 211 13.66 14.43 10.64
C LEU A 211 12.38 15.27 10.60
N HIS A 212 11.28 14.66 10.16
CA HIS A 212 9.95 15.26 10.13
C HIS A 212 9.15 14.75 11.32
N ILE A 213 9.15 15.50 12.42
CA ILE A 213 8.50 15.08 13.67
C ILE A 213 7.07 15.61 13.67
N THR A 214 6.10 14.70 13.62
CA THR A 214 4.67 15.02 13.66
C THR A 214 4.07 14.83 15.05
N ASP A 215 4.69 14.02 15.90
CA ASP A 215 4.30 13.88 17.31
C ASP A 215 4.92 15.01 18.16
N LYS A 216 4.14 16.08 18.35
CA LYS A 216 4.55 17.27 19.10
C LYS A 216 4.61 17.02 20.62
N SER A 217 4.10 15.89 21.11
CA SER A 217 4.14 15.56 22.54
C SER A 217 5.55 15.17 23.01
N LEU A 218 6.41 14.74 22.09
CA LEU A 218 7.77 14.27 22.40
C LEU A 218 8.66 15.38 22.95
N ASN A 219 9.38 15.07 24.03
CA ASN A 219 10.48 15.89 24.57
C ASN A 219 11.86 15.29 24.28
N SER A 220 11.87 14.04 23.82
CA SER A 220 13.07 13.31 23.41
C SER A 220 12.69 12.36 22.27
N LEU A 221 13.58 12.18 21.30
CA LEU A 221 13.43 11.21 20.23
C LEU A 221 14.65 10.28 20.20
N LYS A 222 14.40 8.98 20.33
CA LYS A 222 15.42 7.94 20.31
C LYS A 222 15.30 7.14 19.01
N LEU A 223 16.37 7.09 18.23
CA LEU A 223 16.45 6.40 16.95
C LEU A 223 17.59 5.38 16.95
N PRO A 224 17.49 4.28 16.18
CA PRO A 224 18.61 3.36 15.99
C PRO A 224 19.83 4.07 15.37
N ALA A 225 21.03 3.63 15.74
CA ALA A 225 22.26 4.20 15.21
C ALA A 225 22.39 3.99 13.69
N ILE A 226 22.87 5.03 13.00
CA ILE A 226 23.28 4.97 11.59
C ILE A 226 24.80 4.85 11.48
N ALA A 227 25.29 4.30 10.37
CA ALA A 227 26.73 4.13 10.11
C ALA A 227 27.52 5.45 10.05
N SER A 228 26.83 6.56 9.76
CA SER A 228 27.44 7.89 9.65
C SER A 228 27.40 8.66 10.97
N LYS A 229 28.53 9.25 11.37
CA LYS A 229 28.59 10.14 12.54
C LYS A 229 27.88 11.47 12.22
N ILE A 230 26.97 11.88 13.10
CA ILE A 230 26.31 13.19 13.02
C ILE A 230 27.28 14.26 13.53
N LYS A 231 27.48 15.32 12.74
CA LYS A 231 28.31 16.48 13.07
C LYS A 231 27.50 17.62 13.67
N LYS A 232 26.26 17.79 13.20
CA LYS A 232 25.39 18.92 13.54
C LYS A 232 23.94 18.46 13.53
N ALA A 233 23.15 18.96 14.48
CA ALA A 233 21.71 18.84 14.52
C ALA A 233 21.10 20.21 14.85
N GLN A 234 20.14 20.66 14.05
CA GLN A 234 19.46 21.95 14.24
C GLN A 234 18.03 21.89 13.73
N VAL A 235 17.13 22.69 14.31
CA VAL A 235 15.83 22.94 13.69
C VAL A 235 16.08 23.66 12.36
N LEU A 236 15.35 23.31 11.31
CA LEU A 236 15.59 23.83 9.95
C LEU A 236 15.53 25.36 9.89
N THR A 237 14.61 25.96 10.64
CA THR A 237 14.43 27.42 10.76
C THR A 237 15.37 28.08 11.77
N GLY A 238 16.30 27.32 12.36
CA GLY A 238 17.29 27.80 13.30
C GLY A 238 17.04 27.33 14.73
N GLY A 239 18.14 27.19 15.48
CA GLY A 239 18.13 26.66 16.84
C GLY A 239 18.84 25.31 16.91
N LYS A 240 19.80 25.19 17.84
CA LYS A 240 20.59 23.96 18.00
C LYS A 240 19.79 22.90 18.74
N ILE A 241 19.88 21.65 18.26
CA ILE A 241 19.36 20.47 18.96
C ILE A 241 20.53 19.73 19.58
N SER A 242 20.47 19.48 20.89
CA SER A 242 21.45 18.61 21.55
C SER A 242 21.10 17.15 21.28
N PHE A 243 22.14 16.34 21.04
CA PHE A 243 21.99 14.92 20.81
C PHE A 243 23.17 14.13 21.37
N THR A 244 22.95 12.85 21.64
CA THR A 244 24.00 11.86 21.91
C THR A 244 23.92 10.77 20.83
N GLN A 245 25.08 10.29 20.37
CA GLN A 245 25.18 9.19 19.43
C GLN A 245 26.18 8.17 19.97
N ASN A 246 25.74 6.94 20.15
CA ASN A 246 26.60 5.82 20.52
C ASN A 246 26.50 4.71 19.43
N LYS A 247 26.99 3.50 19.73
CA LYS A 247 27.01 2.39 18.75
C LYS A 247 25.63 1.76 18.51
N SER A 248 24.66 1.95 19.40
CA SER A 248 23.32 1.36 19.31
C SER A 248 22.23 2.36 18.94
N GLU A 249 22.37 3.61 19.39
CA GLU A 249 21.30 4.61 19.26
C GLU A 249 21.80 6.04 19.14
N ILE A 250 20.86 6.89 18.70
CA ILE A 250 20.94 8.34 18.71
C ILE A 250 19.75 8.88 19.51
N VAL A 251 20.00 9.81 20.42
CA VAL A 251 18.96 10.44 21.24
C VAL A 251 19.01 11.94 21.05
N PHE A 252 17.90 12.53 20.59
CA PHE A 252 17.72 13.96 20.38
C PHE A 252 16.87 14.57 21.50
N ASN A 253 17.29 15.72 22.03
CA ASN A 253 16.51 16.48 23.00
C ASN A 253 15.62 17.51 22.28
N LEU A 254 14.30 17.36 22.44
CA LEU A 254 13.29 18.18 21.78
C LEU A 254 12.62 19.20 22.72
N SER A 255 13.04 19.28 23.98
CA SER A 255 12.41 20.14 25.01
C SER A 255 12.40 21.63 24.66
N LYS A 256 13.34 22.07 23.81
CA LYS A 256 13.47 23.48 23.37
C LYS A 256 12.94 23.71 21.94
N ALA A 257 12.43 22.68 21.28
CA ALA A 257 11.87 22.85 19.94
C ALA A 257 10.54 23.60 20.01
N ASN A 258 10.28 24.49 19.06
CA ASN A 258 9.00 25.17 18.98
C ASN A 258 7.90 24.18 18.57
N LYS A 259 6.91 23.98 19.44
CA LYS A 259 5.81 23.03 19.23
C LYS A 259 4.57 23.66 18.56
N SER A 260 4.61 24.96 18.22
CA SER A 260 3.50 25.65 17.55
C SER A 260 3.44 25.39 16.05
N GLU A 261 4.55 24.96 15.43
CA GLU A 261 4.63 24.64 14.00
C GLU A 261 3.81 23.37 13.66
N GLU A 262 3.39 23.21 12.40
CA GLU A 262 2.64 22.03 11.95
C GLU A 262 3.48 20.74 12.03
N THR A 263 4.80 20.85 11.86
CA THR A 263 5.78 19.78 12.06
C THR A 263 7.10 20.37 12.53
N ILE A 264 7.83 19.65 13.39
CA ILE A 264 9.18 20.04 13.80
C ILE A 264 10.16 19.36 12.83
N ILE A 265 10.86 20.16 12.02
CA ILE A 265 11.87 19.65 11.09
C ILE A 265 13.27 19.88 11.66
N ILE A 266 14.01 18.80 11.88
CA ILE A 266 15.40 18.83 12.33
C ILE A 266 16.32 18.41 11.19
N GLU A 267 17.23 19.30 10.81
CA GLU A 267 18.31 19.02 9.87
C GLU A 267 19.51 18.43 10.61
N LEU A 268 20.01 17.32 10.08
CA LEU A 268 21.21 16.64 10.52
C LEU A 268 22.27 16.71 9.41
N THR A 269 23.49 17.09 9.78
CA THR A 269 24.65 16.99 8.88
C THR A 269 25.53 15.82 9.28
N CYS A 270 25.71 14.87 8.37
CA CYS A 270 26.47 13.63 8.59
C CYS A 270 27.89 13.70 7.99
N LYS A 271 28.80 12.84 8.49
CA LYS A 271 30.19 12.81 8.01
C LYS A 271 30.33 12.12 6.64
N LYS A 272 29.58 11.04 6.44
CA LYS A 272 29.50 10.24 5.20
C LYS A 272 28.10 10.35 4.60
N ILE A 273 28.01 10.07 3.31
CA ILE A 273 26.74 9.92 2.61
C ILE A 273 25.90 8.82 3.26
N ILE A 274 24.59 8.95 3.17
CA ILE A 274 23.62 7.97 3.62
C ILE A 274 23.29 7.07 2.44
N THR A 275 23.41 5.76 2.64
CA THR A 275 23.27 4.76 1.57
C THR A 275 22.29 3.65 1.91
N GLU A 276 21.86 3.56 3.18
CA GLU A 276 21.10 2.44 3.69
C GLU A 276 19.99 2.93 4.63
N MET A 277 18.85 2.23 4.57
CA MET A 277 17.79 2.36 5.57
C MET A 277 18.24 1.76 6.91
N THR A 278 17.65 2.23 8.01
CA THR A 278 18.04 1.92 9.37
C THR A 278 16.81 1.84 10.27
N GLY A 279 16.86 0.90 11.21
CA GLY A 279 15.72 0.51 12.02
C GLY A 279 14.84 -0.46 11.27
N ASP A 280 13.90 -1.07 12.00
CA ASP A 280 12.86 -1.83 11.36
C ASP A 280 12.00 -0.84 10.58
N ALA A 281 11.62 -1.24 9.35
CA ALA A 281 10.41 -0.66 8.76
C ALA A 281 9.36 -0.61 9.85
N MET A 282 8.49 0.42 9.84
CA MET A 282 7.22 0.21 10.53
C MET A 282 6.77 -1.17 10.05
N SER A 283 6.73 -2.16 10.95
CA SER A 283 6.12 -3.44 10.69
C SER A 283 4.62 -3.19 10.69
N ASN A 284 4.20 -2.20 9.92
CA ASN A 284 2.83 -1.89 9.69
C ASN A 284 2.51 -2.72 8.47
N SER A 285 2.26 -3.98 8.77
CA SER A 285 1.47 -4.81 7.91
C SER A 285 0.34 -4.00 7.28
N LEU A 286 -0.06 -4.29 6.04
CA LEU A 286 -1.28 -3.74 5.43
C LEU A 286 -2.45 -3.68 6.43
N PHE A 287 -2.52 -4.65 7.36
CA PHE A 287 -3.54 -4.78 8.39
C PHE A 287 -3.37 -3.88 9.62
N SER A 288 -2.41 -2.96 9.61
CA SER A 288 -2.33 -1.87 10.59
C SER A 288 -3.31 -0.74 10.28
N ASP A 289 -3.90 -0.75 9.08
CA ASP A 289 -5.04 0.10 8.72
C ASP A 289 -6.31 -0.42 9.43
N PRO A 290 -7.01 0.41 10.23
CA PRO A 290 -8.24 0.03 10.92
C PRO A 290 -9.33 -0.57 10.02
N LEU A 291 -9.30 -0.31 8.71
CA LEU A 291 -10.23 -0.90 7.74
C LEU A 291 -10.22 -2.43 7.76
N TYR A 292 -9.07 -3.05 8.06
CA TYR A 292 -8.93 -4.51 8.16
C TYR A 292 -9.43 -5.08 9.49
N GLY A 293 -9.86 -4.24 10.42
CA GLY A 293 -10.39 -4.65 11.72
C GLY A 293 -9.29 -5.06 12.70
N HIS A 294 -9.57 -6.08 13.51
CA HIS A 294 -8.66 -6.60 14.52
C HIS A 294 -8.27 -8.06 14.21
N VAL A 295 -7.29 -8.59 14.94
CA VAL A 295 -6.91 -10.01 14.81
C VAL A 295 -8.06 -10.88 15.32
N ILE A 296 -8.54 -11.78 14.47
CA ILE A 296 -9.65 -12.71 14.76
C ILE A 296 -9.18 -14.17 14.89
N SER A 297 -7.89 -14.43 14.72
CA SER A 297 -7.29 -15.77 14.78
C SER A 297 -6.68 -16.13 16.14
N ASP A 298 -6.77 -15.28 17.16
CA ASP A 298 -6.06 -15.47 18.44
C ASP A 298 -6.39 -16.80 19.13
N ASN A 299 -7.61 -17.31 18.97
CA ASN A 299 -8.08 -18.58 19.53
C ASN A 299 -8.39 -19.64 18.47
N ALA A 300 -7.87 -19.46 17.25
CA ALA A 300 -8.14 -20.38 16.16
C ALA A 300 -7.48 -21.75 16.41
N THR A 301 -8.06 -22.78 15.81
CA THR A 301 -7.46 -24.12 15.74
C THR A 301 -7.07 -24.43 14.30
N PHE A 302 -6.37 -25.54 14.07
CA PHE A 302 -5.99 -25.93 12.72
C PHE A 302 -6.02 -27.44 12.49
N THR A 303 -6.18 -27.82 11.23
CA THR A 303 -6.07 -29.19 10.71
C THR A 303 -5.13 -29.18 9.51
N ILE A 304 -4.26 -30.19 9.39
CA ILE A 304 -3.30 -30.31 8.29
C ILE A 304 -3.56 -31.54 7.44
N SER A 305 -3.11 -31.51 6.19
CA SER A 305 -3.21 -32.62 5.24
C SER A 305 -2.45 -33.86 5.70
N SER A 306 -1.25 -33.66 6.23
CA SER A 306 -0.38 -34.73 6.71
C SER A 306 0.55 -34.21 7.81
N GLN A 307 0.87 -35.05 8.79
CA GLN A 307 1.84 -34.72 9.84
C GLN A 307 3.26 -35.10 9.41
N SER A 308 4.20 -34.20 9.62
CA SER A 308 5.61 -34.42 9.32
C SER A 308 6.40 -34.82 10.58
N GLN A 309 7.54 -35.50 10.39
CA GLN A 309 8.37 -35.97 11.51
C GLN A 309 9.14 -34.86 12.21
N GLU A 310 9.34 -33.71 11.54
CA GLU A 310 10.01 -32.56 12.14
C GLU A 310 9.04 -31.66 12.92
N ASP A 311 7.75 -32.04 13.04
CA ASP A 311 6.70 -31.19 13.63
C ASP A 311 6.90 -31.08 15.15
N ASP A 312 6.86 -29.85 15.64
CA ASP A 312 7.08 -29.55 17.06
C ASP A 312 5.85 -28.87 17.63
N SER A 313 5.07 -29.68 18.35
CA SER A 313 3.80 -29.27 18.96
C SER A 313 3.95 -28.15 20.01
N SER A 314 5.16 -27.91 20.52
CA SER A 314 5.40 -26.82 21.47
C SER A 314 5.25 -25.43 20.84
N PHE A 315 5.31 -25.32 19.51
CA PHE A 315 5.16 -24.06 18.77
C PHE A 315 3.76 -23.87 18.17
N HIS A 316 2.87 -24.86 18.25
CA HIS A 316 1.52 -24.80 17.68
C HIS A 316 0.72 -23.61 18.25
N ASN A 317 0.83 -23.39 19.57
CA ASN A 317 0.15 -22.31 20.30
C ASN A 317 0.64 -20.90 19.89
N LEU A 318 1.79 -20.83 19.21
CA LEU A 318 2.45 -19.58 18.86
C LEU A 318 2.15 -19.14 17.42
N LEU A 319 1.55 -20.02 16.61
CA LEU A 319 1.22 -19.79 15.21
C LEU A 319 0.41 -18.50 15.00
N PHE A 320 -0.59 -18.26 15.85
CA PHE A 320 -1.49 -17.11 15.75
C PHE A 320 -1.00 -15.89 16.53
N SER A 321 0.16 -16.01 17.21
CA SER A 321 0.71 -14.91 18.01
C SER A 321 1.35 -13.83 17.13
N ASN A 322 1.45 -12.61 17.67
CA ASN A 322 2.12 -11.51 16.98
C ASN A 322 3.67 -11.54 17.09
N LYS A 323 4.26 -12.68 17.46
CA LYS A 323 5.71 -12.80 17.63
C LYS A 323 6.28 -13.74 16.58
N LEU A 324 7.37 -13.31 15.93
CA LEU A 324 8.20 -14.20 15.13
C LEU A 324 9.24 -14.85 16.04
N PHE A 325 9.39 -16.17 15.93
CA PHE A 325 10.34 -16.94 16.74
C PHE A 325 11.54 -17.36 15.89
N ASN A 326 12.70 -17.49 16.55
CA ASN A 326 13.92 -18.03 15.95
C ASN A 326 13.86 -19.55 15.73
N SER A 327 12.86 -20.22 16.28
CA SER A 327 12.57 -21.66 16.07
C SER A 327 12.09 -21.93 14.63
N PRO A 328 12.19 -23.18 14.11
CA PRO A 328 12.12 -23.38 12.68
C PRO A 328 10.69 -23.24 12.12
N PHE A 329 9.62 -23.64 12.83
CA PHE A 329 8.23 -23.56 12.34
C PHE A 329 7.20 -23.64 13.49
N ALA A 330 5.98 -23.13 13.28
CA ALA A 330 4.86 -23.26 14.22
C ALA A 330 4.02 -24.51 13.96
N PHE A 331 4.01 -25.04 12.73
CA PHE A 331 3.66 -26.42 12.37
C PHE A 331 4.08 -26.64 10.89
N HIS A 332 4.16 -27.89 10.45
CA HIS A 332 4.37 -28.18 9.02
C HIS A 332 3.78 -29.52 8.54
N SER A 333 3.55 -29.58 7.23
CA SER A 333 3.06 -30.77 6.54
C SER A 333 4.21 -31.61 5.99
N LYS A 334 3.96 -32.90 5.75
CA LYS A 334 4.92 -33.73 5.01
C LYS A 334 5.01 -33.23 3.56
N GLU A 335 6.16 -33.49 2.94
CA GLU A 335 6.34 -33.30 1.50
C GLU A 335 5.28 -34.11 0.70
N GLU A 336 4.32 -33.40 0.11
CA GLU A 336 3.27 -33.96 -0.74
C GLU A 336 2.89 -32.96 -1.85
N LYS A 337 2.15 -33.40 -2.87
CA LYS A 337 1.84 -32.54 -4.04
C LYS A 337 0.83 -31.44 -3.74
N GLU A 338 -0.03 -31.68 -2.75
CA GLU A 338 -1.19 -30.83 -2.41
C GLU A 338 -1.28 -30.62 -0.88
N ALA A 339 -0.18 -30.19 -0.27
CA ALA A 339 -0.16 -29.93 1.17
C ALA A 339 -1.10 -28.77 1.53
N PHE A 340 -1.81 -28.89 2.65
CA PHE A 340 -2.68 -27.83 3.15
C PHE A 340 -2.73 -27.72 4.67
N ALA A 341 -3.10 -26.53 5.12
CA ALA A 341 -3.55 -26.24 6.46
C ALA A 341 -4.91 -25.53 6.42
N ILE A 342 -5.86 -26.02 7.21
CA ILE A 342 -7.17 -25.40 7.43
C ILE A 342 -7.16 -24.81 8.83
N ILE A 343 -7.38 -23.50 8.94
CA ILE A 343 -7.54 -22.77 10.19
C ILE A 343 -9.04 -22.61 10.46
N ASP A 344 -9.51 -23.02 11.63
CA ASP A 344 -10.88 -22.80 12.10
C ASP A 344 -10.88 -21.64 13.12
N LEU A 345 -11.55 -20.54 12.76
CA LEU A 345 -11.68 -19.36 13.61
C LEU A 345 -12.69 -19.55 14.77
N GLY A 346 -13.38 -20.69 14.84
CA GLY A 346 -14.34 -21.05 15.88
C GLY A 346 -15.74 -20.47 15.68
N LYS A 347 -15.88 -19.35 14.97
CA LYS A 347 -17.16 -18.75 14.56
C LYS A 347 -17.02 -18.01 13.24
N ASN A 348 -18.14 -17.53 12.70
CA ASN A 348 -18.15 -16.75 11.47
C ASN A 348 -17.69 -15.32 11.71
N TYR A 349 -16.81 -14.85 10.84
CA TYR A 349 -16.30 -13.48 10.82
C TYR A 349 -16.45 -12.87 9.43
N HIS A 350 -16.32 -11.55 9.39
CA HIS A 350 -15.98 -10.79 8.22
C HIS A 350 -14.46 -10.80 8.04
N VAL A 351 -13.94 -11.73 7.23
CA VAL A 351 -12.50 -11.89 6.97
C VAL A 351 -12.04 -10.81 5.99
N LYS A 352 -11.07 -9.99 6.41
CA LYS A 352 -10.61 -8.83 5.65
C LYS A 352 -9.14 -8.95 5.21
N GLY A 353 -8.32 -9.74 5.90
CA GLY A 353 -6.89 -9.85 5.59
C GLY A 353 -6.19 -11.03 6.24
N LEU A 354 -5.05 -11.46 5.67
CA LEU A 354 -4.17 -12.47 6.26
C LEU A 354 -2.70 -12.06 6.20
N ASP A 355 -2.00 -12.16 7.32
CA ASP A 355 -0.56 -11.95 7.44
C ASP A 355 0.13 -13.31 7.64
N ILE A 356 0.83 -13.78 6.60
CA ILE A 356 1.38 -15.14 6.55
C ILE A 356 2.90 -15.08 6.46
N PHE A 357 3.58 -15.73 7.42
CA PHE A 357 5.01 -15.96 7.36
C PHE A 357 5.32 -17.44 7.17
N ASN A 358 6.22 -17.70 6.23
CA ASN A 358 6.72 -19.02 5.88
C ASN A 358 8.26 -19.04 6.01
N GLN A 359 8.91 -20.19 5.90
CA GLN A 359 10.34 -20.31 6.14
C GLN A 359 11.22 -19.89 4.93
N LYS A 360 12.36 -19.24 5.21
CA LYS A 360 13.31 -18.75 4.18
C LYS A 360 14.11 -19.83 3.43
N HIS A 361 14.13 -21.09 3.87
CA HIS A 361 15.09 -22.08 3.36
C HIS A 361 14.52 -23.06 2.31
N TYR A 362 13.23 -22.95 1.96
CA TYR A 362 12.59 -23.75 0.91
C TYR A 362 12.27 -22.95 -0.36
N LEU A 363 13.05 -21.90 -0.64
CA LEU A 363 12.77 -20.90 -1.67
C LEU A 363 13.18 -21.28 -3.12
N THR A 364 13.42 -22.56 -3.43
CA THR A 364 14.14 -22.98 -4.65
C THR A 364 13.36 -23.85 -5.64
N LYS A 365 12.05 -24.06 -5.46
CA LYS A 365 11.22 -24.88 -6.37
C LYS A 365 9.97 -24.13 -6.86
N ASP A 366 9.44 -24.55 -8.01
CA ASP A 366 8.19 -24.05 -8.59
C ASP A 366 6.99 -24.53 -7.77
N PHE A 367 6.46 -23.63 -6.96
CA PHE A 367 5.31 -23.85 -6.06
C PHE A 367 4.23 -22.81 -6.34
N ASN A 368 2.97 -23.22 -6.27
CA ASN A 368 1.84 -22.31 -6.31
C ASN A 368 1.13 -22.38 -4.96
N PHE A 369 1.22 -21.31 -4.19
CA PHE A 369 0.47 -21.18 -2.95
C PHE A 369 -0.88 -20.52 -3.24
N SER A 370 -1.91 -20.96 -2.52
CA SER A 370 -3.24 -20.36 -2.60
C SER A 370 -3.85 -20.18 -1.22
N VAL A 371 -4.60 -19.10 -1.05
CA VAL A 371 -5.43 -18.87 0.13
C VAL A 371 -6.90 -18.91 -0.27
N SER A 372 -7.70 -19.63 0.50
CA SER A 372 -9.15 -19.73 0.32
C SER A 372 -9.90 -19.53 1.64
N VAL A 373 -11.14 -19.06 1.56
CA VAL A 373 -12.04 -18.84 2.71
C VAL A 373 -13.32 -19.65 2.53
N SER A 374 -13.84 -20.23 3.61
CA SER A 374 -15.09 -20.99 3.62
C SER A 374 -15.91 -20.73 4.88
N ILE A 375 -17.23 -20.86 4.78
CA ILE A 375 -18.16 -20.78 5.92
C ILE A 375 -18.37 -22.18 6.54
N ASP A 376 -18.40 -23.22 5.71
CA ASP A 376 -18.77 -24.59 6.09
C ASP A 376 -17.58 -25.57 6.11
N GLY A 377 -16.43 -25.18 5.55
CA GLY A 377 -15.24 -26.01 5.44
C GLY A 377 -15.26 -26.93 4.21
N GLU A 378 -16.33 -26.89 3.41
CA GLU A 378 -16.55 -27.73 2.23
C GLU A 378 -16.50 -26.90 0.94
N ASN A 379 -17.18 -25.75 0.94
CA ASN A 379 -17.27 -24.83 -0.20
C ASN A 379 -16.26 -23.69 -0.04
N TRP A 380 -15.24 -23.68 -0.89
CA TRP A 380 -14.08 -22.78 -0.76
C TRP A 380 -14.10 -21.65 -1.79
N ASN A 381 -14.06 -20.40 -1.31
CA ASN A 381 -13.82 -19.22 -2.12
C ASN A 381 -12.32 -18.94 -2.18
N LYS A 382 -11.73 -19.08 -3.37
CA LYS A 382 -10.31 -18.77 -3.59
C LYS A 382 -10.08 -17.26 -3.57
N ILE A 383 -9.10 -16.80 -2.78
CA ILE A 383 -8.82 -15.38 -2.57
C ILE A 383 -7.65 -14.91 -3.44
N GLU A 384 -6.50 -15.56 -3.28
CA GLU A 384 -5.26 -15.12 -3.92
C GLU A 384 -4.35 -16.32 -4.21
N ASP A 385 -3.59 -16.21 -5.30
CA ASP A 385 -2.52 -17.13 -5.66
C ASP A 385 -1.18 -16.42 -5.60
N LYS A 386 -0.15 -17.13 -5.14
CA LYS A 386 1.23 -16.69 -5.19
C LYS A 386 2.09 -17.75 -5.84
N LYS A 387 2.65 -17.39 -7.00
CA LYS A 387 3.67 -18.20 -7.67
C LYS A 387 5.01 -18.01 -7.00
N GLY A 388 5.73 -19.11 -6.87
CA GLY A 388 7.05 -19.14 -6.25
C GLY A 388 6.96 -19.06 -4.73
N SER A 389 8.12 -19.15 -4.12
CA SER A 389 8.26 -19.19 -2.68
C SER A 389 8.12 -17.81 -2.03
N PHE A 390 7.67 -17.76 -0.78
CA PHE A 390 7.61 -16.53 0.00
C PHE A 390 8.13 -16.74 1.41
N TYR A 391 8.74 -15.70 1.99
CA TYR A 391 9.01 -15.63 3.43
C TYR A 391 7.86 -14.94 4.17
N HIS A 392 7.29 -13.90 3.54
CA HIS A 392 6.20 -13.10 4.06
C HIS A 392 5.20 -12.84 2.93
N TRP A 393 3.91 -12.94 3.24
CA TRP A 393 2.83 -12.70 2.31
C TRP A 393 1.66 -12.09 3.05
N GLU A 394 1.35 -10.84 2.70
CA GLU A 394 0.16 -10.15 3.15
C GLU A 394 -0.91 -10.29 2.08
N VAL A 395 -2.03 -10.92 2.44
CA VAL A 395 -3.15 -11.25 1.56
C VAL A 395 -4.32 -10.35 1.93
N PRO A 396 -4.53 -9.23 1.22
CA PRO A 396 -5.73 -8.43 1.41
C PRO A 396 -6.94 -9.19 0.83
N VAL A 397 -7.85 -9.66 1.70
CA VAL A 397 -9.10 -10.32 1.27
C VAL A 397 -10.09 -9.30 0.72
N THR A 398 -10.04 -8.08 1.27
CA THR A 398 -10.68 -6.91 0.67
C THR A 398 -9.68 -6.18 -0.21
N GLN A 399 -9.99 -6.07 -1.50
CA GLN A 399 -9.33 -5.10 -2.35
C GLN A 399 -9.86 -3.71 -2.00
N PHE A 400 -8.96 -2.75 -1.83
CA PHE A 400 -9.29 -1.37 -1.53
C PHE A 400 -10.23 -0.81 -2.61
N ASN A 401 -11.46 -0.46 -2.23
CA ASN A 401 -12.42 0.23 -3.08
C ASN A 401 -12.65 1.65 -2.54
N ALA A 402 -12.44 2.63 -3.40
CA ALA A 402 -12.51 4.06 -3.09
C ALA A 402 -13.76 4.42 -2.28
N GLY A 403 -13.57 4.78 -1.00
CA GLY A 403 -14.59 5.39 -0.15
C GLY A 403 -15.71 4.49 0.38
N ILE A 404 -15.62 3.16 0.21
CA ILE A 404 -16.61 2.22 0.77
C ILE A 404 -15.90 1.21 1.67
N GLU A 405 -16.32 1.14 2.94
CA GLU A 405 -15.95 0.02 3.81
C GLU A 405 -16.61 -1.25 3.27
N LEU A 406 -15.81 -2.13 2.64
CA LEU A 406 -16.30 -3.44 2.25
C LEU A 406 -16.33 -4.35 3.49
N PRO A 407 -17.41 -5.11 3.71
CA PRO A 407 -17.58 -5.92 4.90
C PRO A 407 -16.63 -7.12 4.96
N GLY A 408 -15.63 -7.28 4.07
CA GLY A 408 -14.87 -8.52 3.99
C GLY A 408 -15.69 -9.72 3.51
N ILE A 409 -15.06 -10.89 3.44
CA ILE A 409 -15.72 -12.13 3.04
C ILE A 409 -16.19 -12.84 4.30
N LYS A 410 -17.47 -13.22 4.34
CA LYS A 410 -18.00 -14.04 5.42
C LYS A 410 -17.30 -15.40 5.41
N GLY A 411 -16.66 -15.77 6.51
CA GLY A 411 -15.91 -17.02 6.63
C GLY A 411 -15.61 -17.42 8.06
N ARG A 412 -15.46 -18.73 8.26
CA ARG A 412 -15.00 -19.36 9.50
C ARG A 412 -13.70 -20.12 9.28
N TYR A 413 -13.55 -20.73 8.11
CA TYR A 413 -12.40 -21.55 7.77
C TYR A 413 -11.50 -20.84 6.77
N ILE A 414 -10.19 -20.88 7.01
CA ILE A 414 -9.17 -20.39 6.09
C ILE A 414 -8.35 -21.59 5.64
N LYS A 415 -8.12 -21.77 4.34
CA LYS A 415 -7.22 -22.79 3.80
C LYS A 415 -6.02 -22.13 3.18
N VAL A 416 -4.83 -22.49 3.66
CA VAL A 416 -3.56 -22.21 3.00
C VAL A 416 -3.09 -23.51 2.38
N SER A 417 -2.94 -23.55 1.07
CA SER A 417 -2.48 -24.74 0.35
C SER A 417 -1.31 -24.42 -0.57
N VAL A 418 -0.53 -25.45 -0.85
CA VAL A 418 0.52 -25.43 -1.86
C VAL A 418 0.28 -26.54 -2.86
N GLU A 419 0.33 -26.18 -4.13
CA GLU A 419 0.29 -27.12 -5.26
C GLU A 419 1.66 -27.10 -5.96
N SER A 420 2.17 -28.29 -6.30
CA SER A 420 3.44 -28.41 -7.02
C SER A 420 3.50 -29.64 -7.91
N SER A 421 4.27 -29.53 -9.01
CA SER A 421 4.64 -30.66 -9.86
C SER A 421 5.56 -31.67 -9.14
N SER A 422 6.19 -31.25 -8.04
CA SER A 422 7.00 -32.05 -7.12
C SER A 422 6.42 -32.03 -5.70
N THR A 423 6.94 -32.81 -4.76
CA THR A 423 6.48 -32.72 -3.37
C THR A 423 6.94 -31.41 -2.72
N ALA A 424 6.04 -30.79 -1.95
CA ALA A 424 6.24 -29.54 -1.24
C ALA A 424 5.72 -29.67 0.20
N ALA A 425 6.35 -28.97 1.13
CA ALA A 425 5.92 -28.89 2.51
C ALA A 425 5.49 -27.46 2.86
N LEU A 426 4.48 -27.31 3.72
CA LEU A 426 3.94 -26.03 4.15
C LEU A 426 4.49 -25.68 5.54
N HIS A 427 5.49 -24.81 5.61
CA HIS A 427 6.26 -24.51 6.84
C HIS A 427 5.87 -23.17 7.46
N LEU A 428 4.66 -23.08 8.01
CA LEU A 428 4.15 -21.81 8.53
C LEU A 428 4.83 -21.44 9.84
N LYS A 429 5.29 -20.18 9.92
CA LYS A 429 5.93 -19.59 11.11
C LYS A 429 4.97 -18.71 11.90
N LYS A 430 4.06 -18.04 11.20
CA LYS A 430 3.05 -17.14 11.76
C LYS A 430 1.91 -17.05 10.76
N LEU A 431 0.68 -17.03 11.26
CA LEU A 431 -0.50 -16.71 10.47
C LEU A 431 -1.43 -15.87 11.34
N GLN A 432 -1.71 -14.64 10.93
CA GLN A 432 -2.75 -13.82 11.57
C GLN A 432 -3.86 -13.53 10.58
N VAL A 433 -5.10 -13.69 11.03
CA VAL A 433 -6.29 -13.34 10.26
C VAL A 433 -6.88 -12.07 10.85
N TYR A 434 -7.16 -11.10 9.99
CA TYR A 434 -7.74 -9.81 10.35
C TYR A 434 -9.18 -9.73 9.85
N GLY A 435 -10.05 -9.17 10.69
CA GLY A 435 -11.44 -9.01 10.35
C GLY A 435 -12.27 -8.35 11.44
N SER A 436 -13.58 -8.51 11.33
CA SER A 436 -14.56 -8.03 12.30
C SER A 436 -15.62 -9.09 12.58
N GLU A 437 -16.27 -8.98 13.73
CA GLU A 437 -17.42 -9.82 14.04
C GLU A 437 -18.59 -9.53 13.09
N ILE A 438 -19.44 -10.53 12.88
CA ILE A 438 -20.71 -10.37 12.16
C ILE A 438 -21.73 -10.00 13.23
N ASN A 439 -22.15 -8.73 13.26
CA ASN A 439 -23.29 -8.34 14.09
C ASN A 439 -24.55 -8.93 13.43
N GLU A 440 -25.28 -9.77 14.16
CA GLU A 440 -26.59 -10.30 13.74
C GLU A 440 -27.67 -9.21 13.67
#